data_AF-A0A395IXT0-F1
#
_entry.id   AF-A0A395IXT0-F1
#
_cell.length_a   1.000
_cell.length_b   1.000
_cell.length_c   1.000
_cell.angle_alpha   90.00
_cell.angle_beta   90.00
_cell.angle_gamma   90.00
#
_symmetry.space_group_name_H-M   'P 1'
#
loop_
_entity.id
_entity.type
_entity.pdbx_description
1 polymer ?
#
loop_
_entity_poly.entity_id
_entity_poly.type
_entity_poly.pdbx_seq_one_letter_code
_entity_poly.pdbx_strand_id
1 'polypeptide(L)'
;MELHVYIAHTGQHLQVDPGSFNSLDDFKEWVARYAPIAAIDHISLTAAAKAVRFQALSSEKEIFVYDRRIIQQSSNTSARSLISEIPLPRKYTASQPPDSITNEKSLQAWKDLFVERRTWAMKVIDDCAAMTDQAQQRYIETEVITRSVDTAVLNLEKHVKALDQRNAELQNYVEDMQKLNNMGDWEASISRLKSLPATADVIKFIKGRDLSRAQRRTTLEDLVDVEEVKKSGKLLRNLSTNLERNSVVAGKAVDEVMRRTDLLIENVEKSPARAAISHAQEPMSLMEDIEAISRKN
;
A
#
# COMPACT_ATOMS: atom_id res chain seq x y z
N MET A 1 14.41 -23.25 -7.67
CA MET A 1 14.30 -21.84 -8.11
C MET A 1 14.24 -21.02 -6.85
N GLU A 2 15.19 -20.11 -6.63
CA GLU A 2 15.25 -19.37 -5.37
C GLU A 2 14.20 -18.26 -5.35
N LEU A 3 13.57 -18.08 -4.18
CA LEU A 3 12.64 -17.02 -3.88
C LEU A 3 13.39 -15.89 -3.17
N HIS A 4 13.27 -14.68 -3.71
CA HIS A 4 13.85 -13.47 -3.12
C HIS A 4 12.82 -12.77 -2.24
N VAL A 5 13.17 -12.55 -0.98
CA VAL A 5 12.29 -11.90 0.01
C VAL A 5 12.92 -10.58 0.43
N TYR A 6 12.20 -9.50 0.22
CA TYR A 6 12.65 -8.13 0.42
C TYR A 6 11.91 -7.50 1.59
N ILE A 7 12.64 -7.07 2.62
CA ILE A 7 12.07 -6.43 3.80
C ILE A 7 11.97 -4.92 3.55
N ALA A 8 10.74 -4.44 3.39
CA ALA A 8 10.46 -3.11 2.85
C ALA A 8 11.02 -1.94 3.67
N HIS A 9 11.13 -2.09 5.00
CA HIS A 9 11.53 -1.01 5.89
C HIS A 9 13.01 -1.04 6.30
N THR A 10 13.72 -2.14 6.04
CA THR A 10 15.16 -2.27 6.33
C THR A 10 16.01 -2.37 5.06
N GLY A 11 15.41 -2.68 3.91
CA GLY A 11 16.14 -2.98 2.69
C GLY A 11 16.82 -4.36 2.68
N GLN A 12 16.59 -5.17 3.72
CA GLN A 12 17.18 -6.50 3.84
C GLN A 12 16.67 -7.41 2.73
N HIS A 13 17.59 -8.17 2.13
CA HIS A 13 17.32 -9.17 1.12
C HIS A 13 17.62 -10.57 1.69
N LEU A 14 16.63 -11.45 1.64
CA LEU A 14 16.74 -12.85 2.04
C LEU A 14 16.51 -13.74 0.82
N GLN A 15 17.20 -14.87 0.76
CA GLN A 15 17.02 -15.90 -0.26
C GLN A 15 16.58 -17.19 0.40
N VAL A 16 15.59 -17.86 -0.18
CA VAL A 16 15.07 -19.12 0.34
C VAL A 16 14.56 -20.02 -0.77
N ASP A 17 14.61 -21.34 -0.55
CA ASP A 17 13.92 -22.28 -1.41
C ASP A 17 12.42 -22.27 -1.10
N PRO A 18 11.53 -21.91 -2.04
CA PRO A 18 10.09 -21.90 -1.79
C PRO A 18 9.53 -23.28 -1.46
N GLY A 19 10.23 -24.37 -1.80
CA GLY A 19 9.86 -25.74 -1.42
C GLY A 19 10.02 -26.04 0.09
N SER A 20 10.64 -25.14 0.86
CA SER A 20 10.88 -25.33 2.29
C SER A 20 9.67 -25.03 3.19
N PHE A 21 8.58 -24.51 2.64
CA PHE A 21 7.39 -24.10 3.40
C PHE A 21 6.20 -25.03 3.15
N ASN A 22 5.48 -25.41 4.21
CA ASN A 22 4.26 -26.21 4.09
C ASN A 22 2.99 -25.35 4.14
N SER A 23 3.13 -24.09 4.54
CA SER A 23 2.03 -23.13 4.61
C SER A 23 2.51 -21.69 4.43
N LEU A 24 1.58 -20.75 4.26
CA LEU A 24 1.91 -19.32 4.27
C LEU A 24 2.33 -18.86 5.67
N ASP A 25 1.83 -19.49 6.72
CA ASP A 25 2.19 -19.15 8.09
C ASP A 25 3.61 -19.63 8.42
N ASP A 26 4.04 -20.79 7.92
CA ASP A 26 5.44 -21.26 8.00
C ASP A 26 6.40 -20.24 7.37
N PHE A 27 6.02 -19.67 6.22
CA PHE A 27 6.77 -18.60 5.56
C PHE A 27 6.84 -17.33 6.42
N LYS A 28 5.72 -16.92 7.02
CA LYS A 28 5.69 -15.73 7.89
C LYS A 28 6.52 -15.92 9.16
N GLU A 29 6.46 -17.09 9.78
CA GLU A 29 7.29 -17.47 10.93
C GLU A 29 8.77 -17.53 10.55
N TRP A 30 9.09 -18.01 9.35
CA TRP A 30 10.45 -17.97 8.83
C TRP A 30 10.95 -16.52 8.70
N VAL A 31 10.16 -15.60 8.12
CA VAL A 31 10.55 -14.18 8.06
C VAL A 31 10.75 -13.59 9.46
N ALA A 32 9.91 -13.93 10.42
CA ALA A 32 10.00 -13.45 11.80
C ALA A 32 11.30 -13.88 12.53
N ARG A 33 12.02 -14.89 12.01
CA ARG A 33 13.35 -15.29 12.54
C ARG A 33 14.48 -14.39 12.04
N TYR A 34 14.32 -13.73 10.90
CA TYR A 34 15.37 -12.94 10.25
C TYR A 34 15.09 -11.43 10.25
N ALA A 35 13.83 -11.04 10.45
CA ALA A 35 13.39 -9.66 10.53
C ALA A 35 12.54 -9.45 11.80
N PRO A 36 12.54 -8.26 12.42
CA PRO A 36 11.79 -7.96 13.64
C PRO A 36 10.28 -7.76 13.38
N ILE A 37 9.68 -8.62 12.54
CA ILE A 37 8.28 -8.57 12.12
C ILE A 37 7.58 -9.82 12.65
N ALA A 38 6.61 -9.67 13.54
CA ALA A 38 5.82 -10.81 14.00
C ALA A 38 4.96 -11.35 12.84
N ALA A 39 4.71 -12.66 12.81
CA ALA A 39 3.90 -13.29 11.76
C ALA A 39 2.49 -12.67 11.62
N ILE A 40 1.92 -12.17 12.73
CA ILE A 40 0.61 -11.48 12.75
C ILE A 40 0.65 -10.08 12.12
N ASP A 41 1.81 -9.42 12.15
CA ASP A 41 2.03 -8.09 11.61
C ASP A 41 2.60 -8.12 10.18
N HIS A 42 2.86 -9.31 9.65
CA HIS A 42 3.43 -9.52 8.32
C HIS A 42 2.38 -9.27 7.22
N ILE A 43 2.67 -8.31 6.34
CA ILE A 43 1.97 -8.13 5.06
C ILE A 43 2.94 -8.46 3.92
N SER A 44 2.55 -9.38 3.03
CA SER A 44 3.40 -9.77 1.89
C SER A 44 2.72 -9.45 0.56
N LEU A 45 3.46 -8.80 -0.34
CA LEU A 45 3.02 -8.50 -1.71
C LEU A 45 3.94 -9.18 -2.73
N THR A 46 3.37 -9.66 -3.83
CA THR A 46 4.12 -10.05 -5.03
C THR A 46 4.70 -8.82 -5.74
N ALA A 47 5.63 -8.99 -6.66
CA ALA A 47 6.07 -7.91 -7.57
C ALA A 47 4.91 -7.26 -8.35
N ALA A 48 3.85 -8.02 -8.65
CA ALA A 48 2.62 -7.50 -9.25
C ALA A 48 1.71 -6.77 -8.24
N ALA A 49 2.19 -6.40 -7.05
CA ALA A 49 1.46 -5.68 -6.01
C ALA A 49 0.14 -6.36 -5.57
N LYS A 50 0.13 -7.71 -5.53
CA LYS A 50 -1.00 -8.53 -5.05
C LYS A 50 -0.63 -9.17 -3.73
N ALA A 51 -1.61 -9.37 -2.86
CA ALA A 51 -1.41 -10.13 -1.63
C ALA A 51 -0.93 -11.55 -1.94
N VAL A 52 0.14 -11.98 -1.29
CA VAL A 52 0.72 -13.32 -1.47
C VAL A 52 -0.25 -14.39 -0.98
N ARG A 53 -0.40 -15.44 -1.78
CA ARG A 53 -1.07 -16.70 -1.40
C ARG A 53 -0.02 -17.81 -1.35
N PHE A 54 -0.29 -18.90 -0.66
CA PHE A 54 0.67 -20.00 -0.53
C PHE A 54 1.17 -20.53 -1.89
N GLN A 55 0.27 -20.70 -2.88
CA GLN A 55 0.67 -21.14 -4.23
C GLN A 55 1.63 -20.15 -4.91
N ALA A 56 1.56 -18.87 -4.56
CA ALA A 56 2.41 -17.84 -5.16
C ALA A 56 3.87 -17.96 -4.71
N LEU A 57 4.15 -18.60 -3.55
CA LEU A 57 5.53 -18.78 -3.08
C LEU A 57 6.38 -19.57 -4.09
N SER A 58 5.79 -20.55 -4.77
CA SER A 58 6.50 -21.39 -5.75
C SER A 58 6.51 -20.80 -7.17
N SER A 59 5.63 -19.85 -7.48
CA SER A 59 5.52 -19.26 -8.83
C SER A 59 6.17 -17.89 -8.96
N GLU A 60 6.23 -17.12 -7.86
CA GLU A 60 6.81 -15.79 -7.82
C GLU A 60 8.33 -15.88 -7.65
N LYS A 61 9.04 -14.89 -8.19
CA LYS A 61 10.49 -14.72 -7.98
C LYS A 61 10.80 -13.89 -6.75
N GLU A 62 9.88 -12.98 -6.43
CA GLU A 62 10.12 -11.88 -5.51
C GLU A 62 8.87 -11.63 -4.65
N ILE A 63 9.10 -11.47 -3.35
CA ILE A 63 8.08 -11.10 -2.37
C ILE A 63 8.58 -9.92 -1.55
N PHE A 64 7.73 -8.90 -1.45
CA PHE A 64 7.96 -7.71 -0.64
C PHE A 64 7.21 -7.83 0.67
N VAL A 65 7.91 -7.66 1.78
CA VAL A 65 7.38 -7.85 3.13
C VAL A 65 7.33 -6.51 3.86
N TYR A 66 6.17 -6.21 4.41
CA TYR A 66 5.88 -4.99 5.16
C TYR A 66 5.45 -5.35 6.59
N ASP A 67 5.71 -4.42 7.50
CA ASP A 67 5.25 -4.49 8.88
C ASP A 67 4.00 -3.64 9.04
N ARG A 68 2.88 -4.29 9.37
CA ARG A 68 1.59 -3.66 9.61
C ARG A 68 1.66 -2.57 10.68
N ARG A 69 2.49 -2.76 11.71
CA ARG A 69 2.61 -1.82 12.83
C ARG A 69 3.15 -0.47 12.38
N ILE A 70 4.03 -0.45 11.38
CA ILE A 70 4.58 0.79 10.79
C ILE A 70 3.47 1.54 10.05
N ILE A 71 2.66 0.82 9.27
CA ILE A 71 1.59 1.40 8.44
C ILE A 71 0.44 1.95 9.28
N GLN A 72 0.17 1.34 10.44
CA GLN A 72 -0.92 1.74 11.33
C GLN A 72 -0.63 2.96 12.20
N GLN A 73 0.61 3.47 12.21
CA GLN A 73 0.95 4.61 13.05
C GLN A 73 0.28 5.89 12.55
N SER A 74 -0.29 6.65 13.48
CA SER A 74 -0.90 7.95 13.20
C SER A 74 0.12 9.09 13.09
N SER A 75 1.39 8.84 13.46
CA SER A 75 2.48 9.82 13.40
C SER A 75 3.77 9.20 12.86
N ASN A 76 4.54 10.01 12.12
CA ASN A 76 5.84 9.61 11.59
C ASN A 76 6.86 9.26 12.71
N THR A 77 6.78 9.93 13.86
CA THR A 77 7.68 9.67 14.99
C THR A 77 7.49 8.26 15.55
N SER A 78 6.24 7.83 15.72
CA SER A 78 5.92 6.47 16.18
C SER A 78 6.25 5.41 15.13
N ALA A 79 6.16 5.74 13.84
CA ALA A 79 6.58 4.83 12.77
C ALA A 79 8.10 4.63 12.76
N ARG A 80 8.87 5.71 12.98
CA ARG A 80 10.34 5.65 13.02
C ARG A 80 10.87 4.81 14.17
N SER A 81 10.22 4.81 15.34
CA SER A 81 10.69 3.98 16.47
C SER A 81 10.57 2.47 16.23
N LEU A 82 9.80 2.05 15.21
CA LEU A 82 9.69 0.65 14.79
C LEU A 82 10.69 0.27 13.69
N ILE A 83 11.35 1.27 13.09
CA ILE A 83 12.40 1.07 12.10
C ILE A 83 13.73 1.08 12.83
N SER A 84 14.51 0.01 12.68
CA SER A 84 15.86 -0.03 13.24
C SER A 84 16.72 1.06 12.60
N GLU A 85 17.07 2.10 13.36
CA GLU A 85 17.96 3.15 12.86
C GLU A 85 19.38 2.59 12.72
N ILE A 86 19.92 2.69 11.51
CA ILE A 86 21.34 2.44 11.26
C ILE A 86 22.11 3.64 11.83
N PRO A 87 23.04 3.44 12.77
CA PRO A 87 23.82 4.54 13.31
C PRO A 87 24.64 5.21 12.20
N LEU A 88 24.77 6.54 12.26
CA LEU A 88 25.60 7.25 11.31
C LEU A 88 27.04 6.73 11.36
N PRO A 89 27.69 6.53 10.20
CA PRO A 89 29.10 6.16 10.16
C PRO A 89 29.94 7.16 10.95
N ARG A 90 30.92 6.67 11.69
CA ARG A 90 31.89 7.54 12.38
C ARG A 90 32.71 8.28 11.33
N LYS A 91 33.05 9.54 11.60
CA LYS A 91 33.95 10.31 10.73
C LYS A 91 35.30 9.59 10.63
N TYR A 92 35.69 9.20 9.42
CA TYR A 92 36.97 8.56 9.18
C TYR A 92 38.10 9.59 9.27
N THR A 93 39.14 9.26 10.04
CA THR A 93 40.37 10.04 10.13
C THR A 93 41.54 9.06 10.04
N ALA A 94 42.24 9.07 8.90
CA ALA A 94 43.45 8.26 8.75
C ALA A 94 44.51 8.70 9.76
N SER A 95 45.24 7.75 10.34
CA SER A 95 46.39 8.08 11.18
C SER A 95 47.47 8.77 10.34
N GLN A 96 48.32 9.58 10.98
CA GLN A 96 49.47 10.19 10.28
C GLN A 96 50.42 9.11 9.73
N PRO A 97 51.00 9.31 8.54
CA PRO A 97 52.00 8.38 8.01
C PRO A 97 53.25 8.37 8.92
N PRO A 98 53.90 7.20 9.11
CA PRO A 98 55.16 7.13 9.84
C PRO A 98 56.23 8.02 9.19
N ASP A 99 56.80 8.93 9.99
CA ASP A 99 57.78 9.91 9.50
C ASP A 99 59.03 10.04 10.40
N SER A 100 59.16 9.17 11.40
CA SER A 100 60.30 9.18 12.31
C SER A 100 61.31 8.12 11.90
N ILE A 101 62.56 8.53 11.68
CA ILE A 101 63.69 7.62 11.48
C ILE A 101 64.59 7.62 12.72
N THR A 102 64.92 6.45 13.23
CA THR A 102 65.74 6.30 14.44
C THR A 102 67.22 6.65 14.21
N ASN A 103 67.74 6.41 13.00
CA ASN A 103 69.10 6.75 12.62
C ASN A 103 69.25 6.91 11.10
N GLU A 104 69.36 8.15 10.62
CA GLU A 104 69.51 8.48 9.19
C GLU A 104 70.76 7.88 8.53
N LYS A 105 71.79 7.53 9.31
CA LYS A 105 73.02 6.90 8.80
C LYS A 105 72.91 5.38 8.71
N SER A 106 71.84 4.78 9.21
CA SER A 106 71.61 3.34 9.20
C SER A 106 70.70 2.94 8.04
N LEU A 107 71.22 2.14 7.11
CA LEU A 107 70.40 1.55 6.04
C LEU A 107 69.23 0.72 6.60
N GLN A 108 69.43 0.09 7.76
CA GLN A 108 68.36 -0.69 8.40
C GLN A 108 67.23 0.22 8.87
N ALA A 109 67.54 1.37 9.47
CA ALA A 109 66.51 2.32 9.91
C ALA A 109 65.69 2.88 8.74
N TRP A 110 66.32 3.09 7.56
CA TRP A 110 65.59 3.43 6.34
C TRP A 110 64.67 2.31 5.88
N LYS A 111 65.15 1.06 5.84
CA LYS A 111 64.32 -0.11 5.48
C LYS A 111 63.11 -0.25 6.39
N ASP A 112 63.32 -0.12 7.71
CA ASP A 112 62.26 -0.24 8.70
C ASP A 112 61.20 0.86 8.49
N LEU A 113 61.60 2.11 8.25
CA LEU A 113 60.68 3.20 7.92
C LEU A 113 59.86 2.92 6.64
N PHE A 114 60.48 2.36 5.59
CA PHE A 114 59.75 1.97 4.37
C PHE A 114 58.71 0.88 4.65
N VAL A 115 59.06 -0.12 5.47
CA VAL A 115 58.14 -1.19 5.87
C VAL A 115 56.97 -0.61 6.69
N GLU A 116 57.25 0.29 7.63
CA GLU A 116 56.22 0.95 8.44
C GLU A 116 55.27 1.80 7.58
N ARG A 117 55.80 2.63 6.67
CA ARG A 117 55.00 3.43 5.73
C ARG A 117 54.15 2.56 4.81
N ARG A 118 54.71 1.46 4.30
CA ARG A 118 53.98 0.51 3.46
C ARG A 118 52.85 -0.17 4.25
N THR A 119 53.11 -0.56 5.50
CA THR A 119 52.11 -1.16 6.39
C THR A 119 50.98 -0.16 6.70
N TRP A 120 51.32 1.10 6.96
CA TRP A 120 50.35 2.17 7.13
C TRP A 120 49.48 2.37 5.88
N ALA A 121 50.08 2.42 4.70
CA ALA A 121 49.35 2.60 3.44
C ALA A 121 48.39 1.43 3.17
N MET A 122 48.83 0.18 3.40
CA MET A 122 47.96 -0.99 3.29
C MET A 122 46.75 -0.89 4.22
N LYS A 123 46.95 -0.47 5.48
CA LYS A 123 45.84 -0.28 6.42
C LYS A 123 44.83 0.75 5.93
N VAL A 124 45.28 1.88 5.36
CA VAL A 124 44.38 2.89 4.80
C VAL A 124 43.56 2.33 3.64
N ILE A 125 44.18 1.51 2.79
CA ILE A 125 43.48 0.84 1.67
C ILE A 125 42.44 -0.15 2.20
N ASP A 126 42.79 -0.96 3.21
CA ASP A 126 41.87 -1.91 3.84
C ASP A 126 40.67 -1.19 4.47
N ASP A 127 40.92 -0.07 5.18
CA ASP A 127 39.86 0.77 5.74
C ASP A 127 38.93 1.34 4.64
N CYS A 128 39.50 1.78 3.51
CA CYS A 128 38.75 2.25 2.35
C CYS A 128 37.92 1.14 1.70
N ALA A 129 38.47 -0.06 1.52
CA ALA A 129 37.75 -1.21 0.98
C ALA A 129 36.51 -1.54 1.83
N ALA A 130 36.70 -1.60 3.15
CA ALA A 130 35.60 -1.85 4.08
C ALA A 130 34.51 -0.76 4.03
N MET A 131 34.88 0.51 3.84
CA MET A 131 33.92 1.60 3.67
C MET A 131 33.17 1.50 2.32
N THR A 132 33.85 1.10 1.25
CA THR A 132 33.23 0.85 -0.06
C THR A 132 32.20 -0.27 0.02
N ASP A 133 32.54 -1.40 0.65
CA ASP A 133 31.60 -2.52 0.84
C ASP A 133 30.36 -2.09 1.63
N GLN A 134 30.56 -1.32 2.72
CA GLN A 134 29.45 -0.78 3.51
C GLN A 134 28.58 0.16 2.69
N ALA A 135 29.18 1.08 1.92
CA ALA A 135 28.44 2.00 1.08
C ALA A 135 27.61 1.26 0.02
N GLN A 136 28.21 0.26 -0.64
CA GLN A 136 27.52 -0.57 -1.62
C GLN A 136 26.32 -1.31 -1.01
N GLN A 137 26.49 -1.87 0.20
CA GLN A 137 25.40 -2.51 0.92
C GLN A 137 24.26 -1.52 1.22
N ARG A 138 24.56 -0.27 1.57
CA ARG A 138 23.52 0.77 1.78
C ARG A 138 22.79 1.15 0.51
N TYR A 139 23.47 1.16 -0.64
CA TYR A 139 22.81 1.38 -1.93
C TYR A 139 21.86 0.22 -2.27
N ILE A 140 22.26 -1.03 -2.04
CA ILE A 140 21.41 -2.21 -2.24
C ILE A 140 20.16 -2.11 -1.35
N GLU A 141 20.33 -1.80 -0.06
CA GLU A 141 19.21 -1.59 0.87
C GLU A 141 18.27 -0.47 0.40
N THR A 142 18.83 0.66 -0.07
CA THR A 142 18.07 1.79 -0.60
C THR A 142 17.27 1.41 -1.86
N GLU A 143 17.85 0.60 -2.74
CA GLU A 143 17.17 0.08 -3.92
C GLU A 143 16.00 -0.82 -3.52
N VAL A 144 16.21 -1.75 -2.59
CA VAL A 144 15.17 -2.64 -2.07
C VAL A 144 14.02 -1.85 -1.45
N ILE A 145 14.33 -0.86 -0.60
CA ILE A 145 13.31 0.03 0.00
C ILE A 145 12.54 0.77 -1.11
N THR A 146 13.25 1.32 -2.09
CA THR A 146 12.62 2.04 -3.23
C THR A 146 11.66 1.14 -4.00
N ARG A 147 12.08 -0.07 -4.37
CA ARG A 147 11.24 -1.05 -5.07
C ARG A 147 10.03 -1.49 -4.23
N SER A 148 10.22 -1.59 -2.92
CA SER A 148 9.14 -1.92 -1.98
C SER A 148 8.11 -0.81 -1.88
N VAL A 149 8.54 0.45 -1.87
CA VAL A 149 7.64 1.62 -1.93
C VAL A 149 6.86 1.60 -3.24
N ASP A 150 7.50 1.34 -4.37
CA ASP A 150 6.84 1.30 -5.68
C ASP A 150 5.77 0.20 -5.76
N THR A 151 6.08 -0.96 -5.21
CA THR A 151 5.13 -2.08 -5.12
C THR A 151 3.94 -1.72 -4.23
N ALA A 152 4.16 -1.00 -3.12
CA ALA A 152 3.09 -0.55 -2.24
C ALA A 152 2.22 0.54 -2.90
N VAL A 153 2.83 1.48 -3.62
CA VAL A 153 2.12 2.51 -4.39
C VAL A 153 1.26 1.86 -5.47
N LEU A 154 1.80 0.91 -6.23
CA LEU A 154 1.04 0.15 -7.23
C LEU A 154 -0.13 -0.63 -6.61
N ASN A 155 0.04 -1.14 -5.38
CA ASN A 155 -1.06 -1.78 -4.65
C ASN A 155 -2.15 -0.77 -4.30
N LEU A 156 -1.76 0.40 -3.76
CA LEU A 156 -2.68 1.48 -3.41
C LEU A 156 -3.46 1.96 -4.64
N GLU A 157 -2.79 2.21 -5.76
CA GLU A 157 -3.43 2.64 -7.01
C GLU A 157 -4.53 1.68 -7.47
N LYS A 158 -4.29 0.36 -7.35
CA LYS A 158 -5.30 -0.65 -7.69
C LYS A 158 -6.52 -0.56 -6.79
N HIS A 159 -6.31 -0.36 -5.49
CA HIS A 159 -7.40 -0.19 -4.53
C HIS A 159 -8.16 1.12 -4.74
N VAL A 160 -7.48 2.21 -5.06
CA VAL A 160 -8.10 3.51 -5.36
C VAL A 160 -8.91 3.45 -6.65
N LYS A 161 -8.40 2.83 -7.72
CA LYS A 161 -9.16 2.61 -8.97
C LYS A 161 -10.41 1.76 -8.75
N ALA A 162 -10.31 0.71 -7.93
CA ALA A 162 -11.46 -0.11 -7.58
C ALA A 162 -12.49 0.68 -6.75
N LEU A 163 -12.04 1.54 -5.84
CA LEU A 163 -12.91 2.42 -5.04
C LEU A 163 -13.66 3.42 -5.93
N ASP A 164 -12.96 4.05 -6.87
CA ASP A 164 -13.55 4.98 -7.84
C ASP A 164 -14.62 4.30 -8.70
N GLN A 165 -14.33 3.11 -9.23
CA GLN A 165 -15.32 2.31 -9.97
C GLN A 165 -16.57 2.02 -9.12
N ARG A 166 -16.40 1.66 -7.85
CA ARG A 166 -17.52 1.40 -6.94
C ARG A 166 -18.32 2.66 -6.61
N ASN A 167 -17.66 3.81 -6.53
CA ASN A 167 -18.35 5.08 -6.39
C ASN A 167 -19.18 5.41 -7.63
N ALA A 168 -18.64 5.21 -8.83
CA ALA A 168 -19.38 5.40 -10.08
C ALA A 168 -20.63 4.48 -10.17
N GLU A 169 -20.51 3.21 -9.79
CA GLU A 169 -21.64 2.28 -9.68
C GLU A 169 -22.69 2.78 -8.68
N LEU A 170 -22.27 3.31 -7.53
CA LEU A 170 -23.18 3.90 -6.54
C LEU A 170 -23.92 5.13 -7.08
N GLN A 171 -23.22 6.03 -7.80
CA GLN A 171 -23.86 7.20 -8.40
C GLN A 171 -24.93 6.80 -9.42
N ASN A 172 -24.64 5.82 -10.28
CA ASN A 172 -25.62 5.28 -11.23
C ASN A 172 -26.85 4.71 -10.51
N TYR A 173 -26.63 3.95 -9.43
CA TYR A 173 -27.72 3.40 -8.62
C TYR A 173 -28.59 4.49 -7.97
N VAL A 174 -27.97 5.58 -7.50
CA VAL A 174 -28.70 6.74 -6.95
C VAL A 174 -29.55 7.41 -8.03
N GLU A 175 -29.02 7.60 -9.23
CA GLU A 175 -29.74 8.18 -10.36
C GLU A 175 -30.96 7.34 -10.75
N ASP A 176 -30.82 6.02 -10.79
CA ASP A 176 -31.93 5.10 -11.09
C ASP A 176 -33.01 5.11 -10.01
N MET A 177 -32.62 5.19 -8.74
CA MET A 177 -33.56 5.35 -7.62
C MET A 177 -34.32 6.69 -7.69
N GLN A 178 -33.65 7.77 -8.11
CA GLN A 178 -34.30 9.06 -8.32
C GLN A 178 -35.32 9.00 -9.46
N LYS A 179 -35.00 8.32 -10.58
CA LYS A 179 -35.95 8.09 -11.67
C LYS A 179 -37.19 7.34 -11.18
N LEU A 180 -37.01 6.25 -10.42
CA LEU A 180 -38.13 5.49 -9.85
C LEU A 180 -39.01 6.33 -8.91
N ASN A 181 -38.39 7.13 -8.04
CA ASN A 181 -39.12 8.03 -7.13
C ASN A 181 -39.88 9.13 -7.90
N ASN A 182 -39.38 9.59 -9.05
CA ASN A 182 -40.03 10.60 -9.88
C ASN A 182 -41.11 10.03 -10.81
N MET A 183 -41.03 8.74 -11.20
CA MET A 183 -42.02 8.08 -12.06
C MET A 183 -43.26 7.59 -11.29
N GLY A 184 -43.12 7.29 -10.00
CA GLY A 184 -44.19 6.77 -9.16
C GLY A 184 -44.98 7.87 -8.44
N ASP A 185 -45.82 8.62 -9.14
CA ASP A 185 -46.83 9.48 -8.51
C ASP A 185 -47.98 8.60 -7.98
N TRP A 186 -47.68 7.85 -6.91
CA TRP A 186 -48.64 7.00 -6.22
C TRP A 186 -49.75 7.86 -5.62
N GLU A 187 -49.49 9.12 -5.26
CA GLU A 187 -50.51 10.07 -4.83
C GLU A 187 -51.54 10.35 -5.94
N ALA A 188 -51.09 10.62 -7.17
CA ALA A 188 -51.98 10.77 -8.32
C ALA A 188 -52.69 9.45 -8.68
N SER A 189 -52.03 8.32 -8.50
CA SER A 189 -52.61 7.00 -8.79
C SER A 189 -53.72 6.62 -7.81
N ILE A 190 -53.53 6.87 -6.50
CA ILE A 190 -54.57 6.75 -5.48
C ILE A 190 -55.71 7.75 -5.75
N SER A 191 -55.39 8.98 -6.15
CA SER A 191 -56.41 9.99 -6.49
C SER A 191 -57.26 9.58 -7.70
N ARG A 192 -56.69 8.86 -8.67
CA ARG A 192 -57.45 8.26 -9.78
C ARG A 192 -58.35 7.12 -9.30
N LEU A 193 -57.87 6.23 -8.43
CA LEU A 193 -58.66 5.14 -7.88
C LEU A 193 -59.89 5.62 -7.08
N LYS A 194 -59.78 6.77 -6.39
CA LYS A 194 -60.90 7.47 -5.75
C LYS A 194 -62.02 7.87 -6.71
N SER A 195 -61.65 8.25 -7.94
CA SER A 195 -62.61 8.75 -8.93
C SER A 195 -63.28 7.62 -9.73
N LEU A 196 -62.78 6.39 -9.63
CA LEU A 196 -63.24 5.26 -10.42
C LEU A 196 -64.20 4.38 -9.59
N PRO A 197 -65.49 4.28 -9.98
CA PRO A 197 -66.44 3.39 -9.30
C PRO A 197 -66.06 1.93 -9.54
N ALA A 198 -66.10 1.12 -8.47
CA ALA A 198 -65.83 -0.30 -8.55
C ALA A 198 -67.12 -1.06 -8.91
N THR A 199 -67.10 -1.83 -10.01
CA THR A 199 -68.23 -2.67 -10.41
C THR A 199 -68.35 -3.90 -9.50
N ALA A 200 -69.57 -4.41 -9.35
CA ALA A 200 -69.84 -5.56 -8.49
C ALA A 200 -69.00 -6.81 -8.86
N ASP A 201 -68.77 -7.03 -10.15
CA ASP A 201 -67.94 -8.14 -10.66
C ASP A 201 -66.48 -8.03 -10.22
N VAL A 202 -65.90 -6.82 -10.26
CA VAL A 202 -64.51 -6.57 -9.84
C VAL A 202 -64.33 -6.80 -8.33
N ILE A 203 -65.31 -6.38 -7.54
CA ILE A 203 -65.27 -6.53 -6.09
C ILE A 203 -65.43 -8.00 -5.70
N LYS A 204 -66.34 -8.73 -6.37
CA LYS A 204 -66.52 -10.16 -6.19
C LYS A 204 -65.26 -10.93 -6.56
N PHE A 205 -64.59 -10.56 -7.65
CA PHE A 205 -63.33 -11.17 -8.09
C PHE A 205 -62.20 -10.95 -7.07
N ILE A 206 -62.01 -9.71 -6.59
CA ILE A 206 -60.90 -9.35 -5.69
C ILE A 206 -61.13 -9.83 -4.25
N LYS A 207 -62.34 -9.65 -3.71
CA LYS A 207 -62.65 -9.95 -2.30
C LYS A 207 -63.31 -11.32 -2.08
N GLY A 208 -63.77 -11.98 -3.15
CA GLY A 208 -64.43 -13.28 -3.11
C GLY A 208 -65.87 -13.27 -2.56
N ARG A 209 -66.53 -12.10 -2.45
CA ARG A 209 -67.84 -11.94 -1.78
C ARG A 209 -68.76 -10.99 -2.55
N ASP A 210 -70.07 -11.26 -2.54
CA ASP A 210 -71.09 -10.38 -3.13
C ASP A 210 -71.41 -9.20 -2.18
N LEU A 211 -71.59 -8.01 -2.75
CA LEU A 211 -71.96 -6.80 -1.99
C LEU A 211 -73.47 -6.74 -1.71
N SER A 212 -73.82 -6.28 -0.49
CA SER A 212 -75.18 -5.91 -0.12
C SER A 212 -75.66 -4.68 -0.93
N ARG A 213 -76.96 -4.61 -1.26
CA ARG A 213 -77.59 -3.51 -2.04
C ARG A 213 -77.36 -2.10 -1.46
N ALA A 214 -76.98 -1.99 -0.18
CA ALA A 214 -76.68 -0.72 0.50
C ALA A 214 -75.28 -0.16 0.17
N GLN A 215 -74.39 -0.93 -0.47
CA GLN A 215 -72.96 -0.62 -0.61
C GLN A 215 -72.56 -0.11 -2.00
N ARG A 216 -73.53 0.40 -2.78
CA ARG A 216 -73.41 0.74 -4.22
C ARG A 216 -72.49 1.93 -4.57
N ARG A 217 -71.77 2.52 -3.60
CA ARG A 217 -70.82 3.63 -3.85
C ARG A 217 -69.40 3.27 -3.40
N THR A 218 -68.94 2.07 -3.70
CA THR A 218 -67.54 1.67 -3.52
C THR A 218 -66.70 2.09 -4.71
N THR A 219 -65.51 2.61 -4.45
CA THR A 219 -64.51 3.00 -5.46
C THR A 219 -63.42 1.94 -5.55
N LEU A 220 -62.56 2.01 -6.57
CA LEU A 220 -61.41 1.10 -6.66
C LEU A 220 -60.38 1.34 -5.54
N GLU A 221 -60.40 2.52 -4.88
CA GLU A 221 -59.57 2.78 -3.69
C GLU A 221 -59.91 1.82 -2.54
N ASP A 222 -61.19 1.49 -2.34
CA ASP A 222 -61.67 0.63 -1.24
C ASP A 222 -61.16 -0.83 -1.33
N LEU A 223 -60.46 -1.15 -2.42
CA LEU A 223 -59.86 -2.46 -2.70
C LEU A 223 -58.34 -2.48 -2.47
N VAL A 224 -57.73 -1.34 -2.13
CA VAL A 224 -56.28 -1.17 -1.92
C VAL A 224 -56.03 -0.72 -0.47
N ASP A 225 -54.96 -1.21 0.16
CA ASP A 225 -54.49 -0.67 1.44
C ASP A 225 -53.74 0.65 1.21
N VAL A 226 -54.51 1.75 1.25
CA VAL A 226 -53.99 3.10 0.99
C VAL A 226 -52.97 3.53 2.05
N GLU A 227 -53.12 3.09 3.30
CA GLU A 227 -52.20 3.45 4.38
C GLU A 227 -50.87 2.70 4.23
N GLU A 228 -50.88 1.44 3.79
CA GLU A 228 -49.66 0.70 3.44
C GLU A 228 -48.93 1.34 2.25
N VAL A 229 -49.65 1.72 1.18
CA VAL A 229 -49.06 2.40 0.01
C VAL A 229 -48.44 3.74 0.42
N LYS A 230 -49.14 4.53 1.23
CA LYS A 230 -48.66 5.83 1.74
C LYS A 230 -47.44 5.68 2.65
N LYS A 231 -47.44 4.69 3.54
CA LYS A 231 -46.30 4.38 4.41
C LYS A 231 -45.07 3.97 3.59
N SER A 232 -45.28 3.12 2.59
CA SER A 232 -44.22 2.64 1.69
C SER A 232 -43.67 3.76 0.81
N GLY A 233 -44.53 4.63 0.26
CA GLY A 233 -44.12 5.80 -0.51
C GLY A 233 -43.28 6.79 0.31
N LYS A 234 -43.69 7.07 1.55
CA LYS A 234 -42.88 7.89 2.49
C LYS A 234 -41.53 7.25 2.80
N LEU A 235 -41.51 5.94 3.03
CA LEU A 235 -40.27 5.20 3.31
C LEU A 235 -39.32 5.25 2.11
N LEU A 236 -39.84 5.05 0.89
CA LEU A 236 -39.07 5.13 -0.35
C LEU A 236 -38.47 6.53 -0.55
N ARG A 237 -39.27 7.60 -0.36
CA ARG A 237 -38.78 8.98 -0.45
C ARG A 237 -37.70 9.28 0.59
N ASN A 238 -37.88 8.84 1.83
CA ASN A 238 -36.88 9.00 2.88
C ASN A 238 -35.60 8.21 2.57
N LEU A 239 -35.72 6.98 2.07
CA LEU A 239 -34.58 6.17 1.67
C LEU A 239 -33.82 6.82 0.51
N SER A 240 -34.53 7.28 -0.53
CA SER A 240 -33.96 7.96 -1.70
C SER A 240 -33.20 9.22 -1.30
N THR A 241 -33.79 10.07 -0.45
CA THR A 241 -33.14 11.32 -0.01
C THR A 241 -31.94 11.06 0.89
N ASN A 242 -31.97 10.04 1.73
CA ASN A 242 -30.81 9.63 2.54
C ASN A 242 -29.70 9.04 1.68
N LEU A 243 -30.05 8.19 0.71
CA LEU A 243 -29.11 7.59 -0.23
C LEU A 243 -28.39 8.67 -1.05
N GLU A 244 -29.13 9.66 -1.56
CA GLU A 244 -28.57 10.80 -2.29
C GLU A 244 -27.56 11.59 -1.43
N ARG A 245 -27.92 11.96 -0.21
CA ARG A 245 -26.99 12.65 0.70
C ARG A 245 -25.74 11.84 0.97
N ASN A 246 -25.90 10.55 1.28
CA ASN A 246 -24.77 9.67 1.57
C ASN A 246 -23.88 9.48 0.33
N SER A 247 -24.47 9.40 -0.86
CA SER A 247 -23.76 9.31 -2.13
C SER A 247 -22.89 10.53 -2.41
N VAL A 248 -23.39 11.73 -2.12
CA VAL A 248 -22.62 12.98 -2.25
C VAL A 248 -21.44 13.01 -1.27
N VAL A 249 -21.66 12.58 -0.03
CA VAL A 249 -20.59 12.51 0.98
C VAL A 249 -19.54 11.47 0.59
N ALA A 250 -19.96 10.30 0.12
CA ALA A 250 -19.07 9.25 -0.36
C ALA A 250 -18.25 9.72 -1.56
N GLY A 251 -18.87 10.36 -2.56
CA GLY A 251 -18.18 10.91 -3.72
C GLY A 251 -17.07 11.89 -3.33
N LYS A 252 -17.36 12.84 -2.45
CA LYS A 252 -16.35 13.79 -1.93
C LYS A 252 -15.20 13.10 -1.19
N ALA A 253 -15.50 12.05 -0.43
CA ALA A 253 -14.47 11.28 0.27
C ALA A 253 -13.57 10.52 -0.71
N VAL A 254 -14.14 9.98 -1.79
CA VAL A 254 -13.40 9.30 -2.87
C VAL A 254 -12.52 10.29 -3.62
N ASP A 255 -13.04 11.47 -3.99
CA ASP A 255 -12.26 12.53 -4.63
C ASP A 255 -11.05 12.94 -3.77
N GLU A 256 -11.24 13.07 -2.45
CA GLU A 256 -10.15 13.41 -1.53
C GLU A 256 -9.11 12.28 -1.43
N VAL A 257 -9.55 11.01 -1.44
CA VAL A 257 -8.63 9.85 -1.46
C VAL A 257 -7.80 9.85 -2.75
N MET A 258 -8.43 10.10 -3.91
CA MET A 258 -7.73 10.17 -5.19
C MET A 258 -6.69 11.30 -5.18
N ARG A 259 -7.12 12.52 -4.79
CA ARG A 259 -6.22 13.68 -4.70
C ARG A 259 -5.02 13.43 -3.77
N ARG A 260 -5.23 12.81 -2.62
CA ARG A 260 -4.14 12.44 -1.70
C ARG A 260 -3.22 11.38 -2.27
N THR A 261 -3.77 10.45 -3.05
CA THR A 261 -2.99 9.39 -3.70
C THR A 261 -2.10 9.98 -4.79
N ASP A 262 -2.62 10.90 -5.61
CA ASP A 262 -1.83 11.59 -6.64
C ASP A 262 -0.65 12.36 -6.02
N LEU A 263 -0.91 13.10 -4.93
CA LEU A 263 0.15 13.80 -4.18
C LEU A 263 1.18 12.83 -3.58
N LEU A 264 0.74 11.66 -3.10
CA LEU A 264 1.65 10.65 -2.57
C LEU A 264 2.55 10.08 -3.68
N ILE A 265 1.97 9.78 -4.85
CA ILE A 265 2.72 9.29 -6.01
C ILE A 265 3.77 10.32 -6.43
N GLU A 266 3.39 11.59 -6.56
CA GLU A 266 4.32 12.68 -6.89
C GLU A 266 5.48 12.79 -5.88
N ASN A 267 5.19 12.65 -4.58
CA ASN A 267 6.23 12.66 -3.53
C ASN A 267 7.16 11.46 -3.63
N VAL A 268 6.65 10.28 -3.98
CA VAL A 268 7.46 9.07 -4.18
C VAL A 268 8.35 9.20 -5.41
N GLU A 269 7.85 9.78 -6.50
CA GLU A 269 8.64 10.05 -7.71
C GLU A 269 9.77 11.05 -7.47
N LYS A 270 9.51 12.07 -6.63
CA LYS A 270 10.49 13.10 -6.26
C LYS A 270 11.43 12.70 -5.10
N SER A 271 11.35 11.45 -4.64
CA SER A 271 12.15 10.99 -3.50
C SER A 271 13.66 11.09 -3.77
N PRO A 272 14.46 11.70 -2.87
CA PRO A 272 15.92 11.74 -2.99
C PRO A 272 16.57 10.35 -3.05
N ALA A 273 15.92 9.33 -2.48
CA ALA A 273 16.41 7.95 -2.53
C ALA A 273 16.57 7.45 -3.97
N ARG A 274 15.68 7.86 -4.89
CA ARG A 274 15.76 7.50 -6.32
C ARG A 274 16.98 8.12 -6.99
N ALA A 275 17.29 9.38 -6.66
CA ALA A 275 18.48 10.04 -7.18
C ALA A 275 19.76 9.36 -6.67
N ALA A 276 19.78 8.95 -5.39
CA ALA A 276 20.93 8.28 -4.78
C ALA A 276 21.29 6.97 -5.50
N ILE A 277 20.32 6.19 -6.01
CA ILE A 277 20.58 4.93 -6.73
C ILE A 277 21.50 5.13 -7.95
N SER A 278 21.42 6.28 -8.62
CA SER A 278 22.30 6.58 -9.76
C SER A 278 23.79 6.70 -9.38
N HIS A 279 24.08 6.91 -8.10
CA HIS A 279 25.43 7.02 -7.54
C HIS A 279 25.94 5.69 -6.95
N ALA A 280 25.22 4.58 -7.10
CA ALA A 280 25.59 3.30 -6.47
C ALA A 280 26.96 2.74 -6.90
N GLN A 281 27.50 3.19 -8.05
CA GLN A 281 28.81 2.79 -8.57
C GLN A 281 29.97 3.68 -8.07
N GLU A 282 29.68 4.84 -7.49
CA GLU A 282 30.68 5.81 -7.05
C GLU A 282 31.67 5.22 -6.02
N PRO A 283 31.24 4.43 -5.00
CA PRO A 283 32.16 3.83 -4.04
C PRO A 283 33.19 2.88 -4.68
N MET A 284 32.79 2.13 -5.71
CA MET A 284 33.68 1.22 -6.41
C MET A 284 34.68 2.00 -7.27
N SER A 285 34.22 3.03 -7.99
CA SER A 285 35.11 3.91 -8.77
C SER A 285 36.17 4.59 -7.89
N LEU A 286 35.78 5.06 -6.70
CA LEU A 286 36.72 5.67 -5.75
C LEU A 286 37.74 4.65 -5.22
N MET A 287 37.32 3.41 -4.99
CA MET A 287 38.22 2.33 -4.57
C MET A 287 39.24 1.99 -5.68
N GLU A 288 38.79 1.91 -6.94
CA GLU A 288 39.68 1.70 -8.08
C GLU A 288 40.74 2.81 -8.19
N ASP A 289 40.37 4.07 -7.97
CA ASP A 289 41.29 5.20 -7.95
C ASP A 289 42.32 5.09 -6.81
N ILE A 290 41.87 4.71 -5.60
CA ILE A 290 42.74 4.50 -4.44
C ILE A 290 43.74 3.37 -4.72
N GLU A 291 43.28 2.25 -5.28
CA GLU A 291 44.15 1.14 -5.66
C GLU A 291 45.15 1.56 -6.73
N ALA A 292 44.73 2.31 -7.74
CA ALA A 292 45.61 2.80 -8.79
C ALA A 292 46.71 3.72 -8.25
N ILE A 293 46.40 4.58 -7.27
CA ILE A 293 47.39 5.42 -6.59
C ILE A 293 48.34 4.57 -5.74
N SER A 294 47.82 3.55 -5.04
CA SER A 294 48.64 2.67 -4.21
C SER A 294 49.67 1.87 -5.00
N ARG A 295 49.33 1.45 -6.23
CA ARG A 295 50.20 0.65 -7.10
C ARG A 295 51.29 1.49 -7.81
N LYS A 296 51.14 2.81 -7.84
CA LYS A 296 52.10 3.73 -8.47
C LYS A 296 53.28 4.11 -7.56
N ASN A 297 53.19 3.81 -6.27
CA ASN A 297 54.21 4.11 -5.24
C ASN A 297 54.78 2.83 -4.64
#